data_AF-A0A1M6NI56-F1
#
_entry.id   AF-A0A1M6NI56-F1
#
_cell.length_a   1.000
_cell.length_b   1.000
_cell.length_c   1.000
_cell.angle_alpha   90.00
_cell.angle_beta   90.00
_cell.angle_gamma   90.00
#
_symmetry.space_group_name_H-M   'P 1'
#
loop_
_entity.id
_entity.type
_entity.pdbx_description
1 polymer ?
#
loop_
_entity_poly.entity_id
_entity_poly.type
_entity_poly.pdbx_seq_one_letter_code
_entity_poly.pdbx_strand_id
1 'polypeptide(L)'
;MNKKNLSELTDEELKVEKKKLKKSKIINAFVIGFLASIIAIGIVSSIYGKNYTVLIPLIFPIYFIYRIVSNSTKNDELQALLRKRNI
;
A
#
# COMPACT_ATOMS: atom_id res chain seq x y z
N MET A 1 1.08 6.93 12.45
CA MET A 1 0.05 6.63 13.46
C MET A 1 0.66 6.89 14.82
N ASN A 2 0.02 7.72 15.64
CA ASN A 2 0.42 7.88 17.03
C ASN A 2 0.07 6.57 17.75
N LYS A 3 1.04 5.94 18.44
CA LYS A 3 0.89 4.65 19.12
C LYS A 3 0.02 4.78 20.37
N LYS A 4 -1.22 5.26 20.25
CA LYS A 4 -2.23 4.87 21.25
C LYS A 4 -2.39 3.37 21.09
N ASN A 5 -2.19 2.60 22.15
CA ASN A 5 -2.35 1.15 22.09
C ASN A 5 -3.73 0.88 21.50
N LEU A 6 -3.79 0.13 20.39
CA LEU A 6 -5.04 -0.28 19.74
C LEU A 6 -5.97 -1.02 20.72
N SER A 7 -5.40 -1.54 21.80
CA SER A 7 -6.08 -2.16 22.94
C SER A 7 -6.93 -1.19 23.78
N GLU A 8 -6.64 0.10 23.75
CA GLU A 8 -7.29 1.18 24.54
C GLU A 8 -8.47 1.84 23.81
N LEU A 9 -8.70 1.51 22.54
CA LEU A 9 -9.80 2.05 21.74
C LEU A 9 -11.12 1.35 22.08
N THR A 10 -12.20 2.13 22.12
CA THR A 10 -13.57 1.61 22.25
C THR A 10 -14.04 0.90 20.97
N ASP A 11 -15.06 0.04 21.07
CA ASP A 11 -15.55 -0.76 19.93
C ASP A 11 -16.04 0.10 18.76
N GLU A 12 -16.58 1.29 19.04
CA GLU A 12 -17.01 2.25 18.01
C GLU A 12 -15.81 2.91 17.29
N GLU A 13 -14.74 3.24 18.03
CA GLU A 13 -13.49 3.75 17.45
C GLU A 13 -12.80 2.67 16.58
N LEU A 14 -12.81 1.42 17.02
CA LEU A 14 -12.29 0.27 16.27
C LEU A 14 -13.01 0.07 14.92
N LYS A 15 -14.34 0.24 14.86
CA LYS A 15 -15.10 0.16 13.60
C LYS A 15 -14.71 1.26 12.61
N VAL A 16 -14.50 2.49 13.10
CA VAL A 16 -14.06 3.62 12.27
C VAL A 16 -12.66 3.36 11.71
N GLU A 17 -11.74 2.90 12.56
CA GLU A 17 -10.38 2.52 12.17
C GLU A 17 -10.40 1.40 11.10
N LYS A 18 -11.23 0.37 11.29
CA LYS A 18 -11.42 -0.73 10.33
C LYS A 18 -11.92 -0.26 8.97
N LYS A 19 -12.89 0.67 8.93
CA LYS A 19 -13.40 1.25 7.67
C LYS A 19 -12.31 2.08 6.96
N LYS A 20 -11.53 2.84 7.72
CA LYS A 20 -10.40 3.62 7.21
C LYS A 20 -9.31 2.72 6.65
N LEU A 21 -8.98 1.62 7.33
CA LEU A 21 -8.06 0.59 6.82
C LEU A 21 -8.54 0.01 5.50
N LYS A 22 -9.81 -0.39 5.41
CA LYS A 22 -10.37 -0.97 4.17
C LYS A 22 -10.29 0.02 3.01
N LYS A 23 -10.64 1.29 3.25
CA LYS A 23 -10.52 2.36 2.24
C LYS A 23 -9.06 2.58 1.83
N SER A 24 -8.13 2.62 2.78
CA SER A 24 -6.70 2.74 2.48
C SER A 24 -6.18 1.55 1.68
N LYS A 25 -6.64 0.33 1.96
CA LYS A 25 -6.24 -0.87 1.21
C LYS A 25 -6.66 -0.79 -0.26
N ILE A 26 -7.86 -0.30 -0.53
CA ILE A 26 -8.37 -0.10 -1.91
C ILE A 26 -7.54 0.97 -2.63
N ILE A 27 -7.30 2.12 -1.99
CA ILE A 27 -6.49 3.21 -2.57
C ILE A 27 -5.06 2.71 -2.84
N ASN A 28 -4.45 2.00 -1.89
CA ASN A 28 -3.11 1.43 -2.05
C ASN A 28 -3.06 0.45 -3.22
N ALA A 29 -4.05 -0.45 -3.35
CA ALA A 29 -4.13 -1.39 -4.46
C ALA A 29 -4.28 -0.68 -5.81
N PHE A 30 -5.12 0.36 -5.88
CA PHE A 30 -5.27 1.19 -7.07
C PHE A 30 -3.97 1.88 -7.47
N VAL A 31 -3.28 2.52 -6.50
CA VAL A 31 -2.01 3.22 -6.73
C VAL A 31 -0.92 2.23 -7.17
N ILE A 32 -0.82 1.06 -6.54
CA ILE A 32 0.13 0.02 -6.95
C ILE A 32 -0.17 -0.43 -8.39
N GLY A 33 -1.44 -0.67 -8.74
CA GLY A 33 -1.82 -1.05 -10.10
C GLY A 33 -1.46 0.02 -11.13
N PHE A 34 -1.72 1.30 -10.82
CA PHE A 34 -1.34 2.42 -11.67
C PHE A 34 0.18 2.50 -11.90
N LEU A 35 0.97 2.37 -10.82
CA LEU A 35 2.43 2.40 -10.90
C LEU A 35 2.99 1.18 -11.67
N ALA A 36 2.40 0.00 -11.48
CA ALA A 36 2.76 -1.20 -12.21
C ALA A 36 2.54 -1.04 -13.72
N SER A 37 1.43 -0.40 -14.14
CA SER A 37 1.19 -0.09 -15.54
C SER A 37 2.24 0.85 -16.14
N ILE A 38 2.67 1.87 -15.40
CA ILE A 38 3.76 2.77 -15.83
C ILE A 38 5.06 1.98 -16.00
N ILE A 39 5.38 1.10 -15.05
CA ILE A 39 6.56 0.23 -15.13
C ILE A 39 6.49 -0.66 -16.39
N ALA A 40 5.36 -1.30 -16.65
CA ALA A 40 5.17 -2.16 -17.81
C ALA A 40 5.36 -1.39 -19.14
N ILE A 41 4.73 -0.22 -19.28
CA ILE A 41 4.86 0.63 -20.48
C ILE A 41 6.31 1.11 -20.65
N GLY A 42 6.98 1.47 -19.55
CA GLY A 42 8.38 1.91 -19.58
C GLY A 42 9.33 0.81 -20.05
N ILE A 43 9.15 -0.43 -19.57
CA ILE A 43 9.95 -1.59 -20.00
C ILE A 43 9.72 -1.87 -21.48
N VAL A 44 8.44 -1.93 -21.89
CA VAL A 44 8.06 -2.16 -23.29
C VAL A 44 8.69 -1.10 -24.20
N SER A 45 8.50 0.18 -23.88
CA SER A 45 9.07 1.30 -24.64
C SER A 45 10.61 1.26 -24.71
N SER A 46 11.28 0.83 -23.64
CA SER A 46 12.74 0.71 -23.62
C SER A 46 13.25 -0.38 -24.57
N ILE A 47 12.54 -1.53 -24.65
CA ILE A 47 12.88 -2.62 -25.56
C ILE A 47 12.68 -2.20 -27.03
N TYR A 48 11.52 -1.62 -27.37
CA TYR A 48 11.23 -1.21 -28.75
C TYR A 48 12.07 -0.01 -29.19
N GLY A 49 12.29 0.96 -28.29
CA GLY A 49 13.07 2.17 -28.58
C GLY A 49 14.58 2.00 -28.47
N LYS A 50 15.07 0.85 -27.98
CA LYS A 50 16.50 0.57 -27.65
C LYS A 50 17.14 1.63 -26.76
N ASN A 51 16.34 2.42 -26.06
CA ASN A 51 16.80 3.49 -25.18
C ASN A 51 16.54 3.11 -23.73
N TYR A 52 17.61 2.83 -22.99
CA TYR A 52 17.55 2.39 -21.59
C TYR A 52 17.50 3.56 -20.60
N THR A 53 17.65 4.81 -21.05
CA THR A 53 17.55 6.00 -20.17
C THR A 53 16.16 6.12 -19.54
N VAL A 54 15.12 5.59 -20.20
CA VAL A 54 13.73 5.55 -19.69
C VAL A 54 13.58 4.64 -18.46
N LEU A 55 14.57 3.78 -18.17
CA LEU A 55 14.54 2.86 -17.03
C LEU A 55 14.95 3.52 -15.70
N ILE A 56 15.76 4.59 -15.74
CA ILE A 56 16.18 5.34 -14.55
C ILE A 56 14.98 5.93 -13.78
N PRO A 57 14.04 6.67 -14.41
CA PRO A 57 12.89 7.18 -13.70
C PRO A 57 11.95 6.08 -13.19
N LEU A 58 12.04 4.85 -13.71
CA LEU A 58 11.26 3.69 -13.28
C LEU A 58 11.64 3.19 -11.88
N ILE A 59 12.79 3.60 -11.33
CA ILE A 59 13.20 3.27 -9.95
C ILE A 59 12.25 3.93 -8.94
N PHE A 60 11.75 5.13 -9.25
CA PHE A 60 10.83 5.86 -8.38
C PHE A 60 9.50 5.11 -8.12
N PRO A 61 8.72 4.67 -9.14
CA PRO A 61 7.51 3.91 -8.90
C PRO A 61 7.77 2.58 -8.18
N ILE A 62 8.89 1.91 -8.45
CA ILE A 62 9.29 0.67 -7.74
C ILE A 62 9.50 0.95 -6.24
N TYR A 63 10.27 1.98 -5.91
CA TYR A 63 10.49 2.39 -4.52
C TYR A 63 9.17 2.77 -3.82
N PHE A 64 8.28 3.46 -4.54
CA PHE A 64 6.98 3.87 -3.99
C PHE A 64 6.07 2.67 -3.70
N ILE A 65 6.03 1.68 -4.60
CA ILE A 65 5.32 0.40 -4.37
C ILE A 65 5.87 -0.29 -3.12
N TYR A 66 7.20 -0.42 -3.02
CA TYR A 66 7.85 -1.04 -1.85
C TYR A 66 7.46 -0.33 -0.54
N ARG A 67 7.43 1.01 -0.54
CA ARG A 67 7.03 1.80 0.62
C ARG A 67 5.55 1.63 0.99
N ILE A 68 4.66 1.50 0.01
CA ILE A 68 3.23 1.24 0.27
C ILE A 68 3.05 -0.15 0.88
N VAL A 69 3.71 -1.16 0.32
CA VAL A 69 3.62 -2.55 0.79
C VAL A 69 4.20 -2.69 2.20
N SER A 70 5.36 -2.10 2.48
CA SER A 70 5.99 -2.17 3.82
C SER A 70 5.21 -1.41 4.90
N ASN A 71 4.42 -0.40 4.53
CA ASN A 71 3.48 0.24 5.45
C ASN A 71 2.20 -0.59 5.66
N SER A 72 1.82 -1.43 4.69
CA SER A 72 0.64 -2.29 4.81
C SER A 72 0.82 -3.41 5.83
N THR A 73 2.02 -3.98 5.95
CA THR A 73 2.32 -5.05 6.95
C THR A 73 2.15 -4.57 8.39
N LYS A 74 2.32 -3.28 8.68
CA LYS A 74 1.99 -2.71 10.01
C LYS A 74 0.49 -2.73 10.32
N ASN A 75 -0.37 -2.72 9.31
CA ASN A 75 -1.81 -2.82 9.50
C ASN A 75 -2.28 -4.27 9.74
N ASP A 76 -1.41 -5.27 9.59
CA ASP A 76 -1.75 -6.66 9.86
C ASP A 76 -1.83 -6.95 11.36
N GLU A 77 -1.06 -6.25 12.20
CA GLU A 77 -1.18 -6.31 13.67
C GLU A 77 -2.56 -5.84 14.14
N LEU A 78 -3.07 -4.76 13.54
CA LEU A 78 -4.42 -4.25 13.81
C LEU A 78 -5.51 -5.23 13.33
N GLN A 79 -5.32 -5.85 12.17
CA GLN A 79 -6.23 -6.92 11.71
C GLN A 79 -6.20 -8.16 12.60
N ALA A 80 -5.05 -8.52 13.15
CA ALA A 80 -4.92 -9.64 14.09
C ALA A 80 -5.67 -9.36 15.40
N LEU A 81 -5.57 -8.13 15.93
CA LEU A 81 -6.32 -7.70 17.11
C LEU A 81 -7.84 -7.69 16.88
N LEU A 82 -8.29 -7.17 15.73
CA LEU A 82 -9.70 -7.18 15.33
C LEU A 82 -10.25 -8.60 15.20
N ARG A 83 -9.50 -9.52 14.57
CA ARG A 83 -9.85 -10.95 14.49
C ARG A 83 -9.94 -11.59 15.87
N LYS A 84 -9.00 -11.27 16.77
CA LYS A 84 -8.98 -11.83 18.14
C LYS A 84 -10.18 -11.39 18.97
N ARG A 85 -10.71 -10.18 18.73
CA ARG A 85 -11.90 -9.66 19.40
C ARG A 85 -13.22 -9.97 18.67
N ASN A 86 -13.17 -10.67 17.53
CA ASN A 86 -14.34 -11.01 16.70
C ASN A 86 -15.14 -9.78 16.21
N ILE A 87 -14.44 -8.68 15.88
CA ILE A 87 -15.03 -7.40 15.46
C ILE A 87 -14.57 -6.94 14.07
#